data_AF-A0A7W8C3Q4-F1
#
_entry.id   AF-A0A7W8C3Q4-F1
#
_cell.length_a   1.000
_cell.length_b   1.000
_cell.length_c   1.000
_cell.angle_alpha   90.00
_cell.angle_beta   90.00
_cell.angle_gamma   90.00
#
_symmetry.space_group_name_H-M   'P 1'
#
loop_
_entity.id
_entity.type
_entity.pdbx_description
1 polymer ?
#
loop_
_entity_poly.entity_id
_entity_poly.type
_entity_poly.pdbx_seq_one_letter_code
_entity_poly.pdbx_strand_id
1 'polypeptide(L)'
;MSGLSRSIHLTVHIHKDPAAMAERAAHILAAACEEAVADRGVFRISLSGGQTPIPLFRLLAGDDWADRLPWDKMSIFWVDERCVGPEHADSNYGLARKELLGHVPATHFYRMRGEEDPVEAAVKYEKQLRTEFDLGPQDMPRFDFVLLGMGEDGHTGSIFPNSPALAEKKRLVIDQYVPERKADRLTLTLPVINNARCCMFLVTGAEKHTVLSRALDLLAPPTLPAQMVRPGFGDLVWVVDEAAATGV
;
A
#
# COMPACT_ATOMS: atom_id res chain seq x y z
N MET A 1 14.89 11.65 -26.32
CA MET A 1 13.45 11.97 -26.34
C MET A 1 13.12 12.61 -25.01
N SER A 2 12.61 13.84 -25.06
CA SER A 2 12.43 14.77 -23.94
C SER A 2 11.61 14.16 -22.81
N GLY A 3 12.25 13.92 -21.67
CA GLY A 3 11.57 13.62 -20.42
C GLY A 3 10.71 14.82 -20.04
N LEU A 4 9.40 14.72 -20.28
CA LEU A 4 8.43 15.58 -19.62
C LEU A 4 8.76 15.52 -18.13
N SER A 5 9.12 16.67 -17.55
CA SER A 5 9.12 16.87 -16.11
C SER A 5 7.69 16.59 -15.65
N ARG A 6 7.41 15.37 -15.22
CA ARG A 6 6.11 15.00 -14.68
C ARG A 6 6.10 15.51 -13.26
N SER A 7 5.30 16.56 -13.01
CA SER A 7 5.09 17.08 -11.67
C SER A 7 4.44 15.99 -10.83
N ILE A 8 5.13 15.54 -9.78
CA ILE A 8 4.53 14.69 -8.76
C ILE A 8 3.66 15.58 -7.89
N HIS A 9 2.39 15.23 -7.73
CA HIS A 9 1.52 15.91 -6.79
C HIS A 9 1.77 15.33 -5.39
N LEU A 10 2.76 15.92 -4.70
CA LEU A 10 3.18 15.53 -3.36
C LEU A 10 2.43 16.36 -2.31
N THR A 11 1.78 15.68 -1.36
CA THR A 11 1.23 16.31 -0.15
C THR A 11 1.76 15.61 1.10
N VAL A 12 2.15 16.39 2.11
CA VAL A 12 2.57 15.88 3.42
C VAL A 12 1.64 16.44 4.49
N HIS A 13 1.03 15.55 5.28
CA HIS A 13 0.17 15.84 6.40
C HIS A 13 0.85 15.41 7.69
N ILE A 14 1.09 16.35 8.60
CA ILE A 14 1.72 16.09 9.90
C ILE A 14 0.63 16.18 10.97
N HIS A 15 0.55 15.17 11.83
CA HIS A 15 -0.46 15.08 12.89
C HIS A 15 0.15 14.72 14.24
N LYS A 16 -0.47 15.20 15.32
CA LYS A 16 0.01 15.01 16.69
C LYS A 16 0.23 13.55 17.11
N ASP A 17 -0.61 12.62 16.64
CA ASP A 17 -0.65 11.25 17.13
C ASP A 17 -1.25 10.29 16.08
N PRO A 18 -1.08 8.97 16.25
CA PRO A 18 -1.63 7.97 15.33
C PRO A 18 -3.15 8.01 15.15
N ALA A 19 -3.91 8.51 16.13
CA ALA A 19 -5.37 8.64 16.00
C ALA A 19 -5.75 9.78 15.05
N ALA A 20 -5.10 10.94 15.17
CA ALA A 20 -5.28 12.05 14.25
C ALA A 20 -4.80 11.70 12.82
N MET A 21 -3.74 10.90 12.70
CA MET A 21 -3.33 10.34 11.41
C MET A 21 -4.41 9.44 10.80
N ALA A 22 -4.99 8.53 11.59
CA ALA A 22 -6.06 7.65 11.13
C ALA A 22 -7.27 8.44 10.63
N GLU A 23 -7.70 9.47 11.36
CA GLU A 23 -8.78 10.38 10.94
C GLU A 23 -8.47 11.07 9.62
N ARG A 24 -7.25 11.60 9.45
CA ARG A 24 -6.86 12.22 8.18
C ARG A 24 -6.85 11.21 7.05
N ALA A 25 -6.26 10.04 7.28
CA ALA A 25 -6.15 8.97 6.30
C ALA A 25 -7.53 8.46 5.87
N ALA A 26 -8.47 8.32 6.81
CA ALA A 26 -9.85 7.90 6.54
C ALA A 26 -10.59 8.91 5.65
N HIS A 27 -10.44 10.22 5.91
CA HIS A 27 -11.03 11.25 5.06
C HIS A 27 -10.46 11.26 3.63
N ILE A 28 -9.14 11.11 3.47
CA ILE A 28 -8.51 11.04 2.15
C ILE A 28 -8.99 9.79 1.39
N LEU A 29 -9.03 8.64 2.06
CA LEU A 29 -9.51 7.38 1.49
C LEU A 29 -10.97 7.49 1.08
N ALA A 30 -11.83 8.05 1.93
CA ALA A 30 -13.26 8.18 1.64
C ALA A 30 -13.53 9.11 0.47
N ALA A 31 -12.80 10.23 0.36
CA ALA A 31 -12.90 11.11 -0.81
C ALA A 31 -12.48 10.40 -2.10
N ALA A 32 -11.37 9.67 -2.08
CA ALA A 32 -10.91 8.87 -3.23
C ALA A 32 -11.89 7.74 -3.58
N CYS A 33 -12.54 7.16 -2.57
CA CYS A 33 -13.58 6.14 -2.73
C CYS A 33 -14.83 6.72 -3.39
N GLU A 34 -15.32 7.85 -2.90
CA GLU A 34 -16.48 8.55 -3.46
C GLU A 34 -16.24 8.91 -4.94
N GLU A 35 -15.09 9.49 -5.27
CA GLU A 35 -14.72 9.81 -6.66
C GLU A 35 -14.66 8.55 -7.53
N ALA A 36 -14.00 7.49 -7.06
CA ALA A 36 -13.88 6.27 -7.84
C ALA A 36 -15.20 5.56 -8.08
N VAL A 37 -16.06 5.50 -7.07
CA VAL A 37 -17.39 4.90 -7.20
C VAL A 37 -18.28 5.74 -8.12
N ALA A 38 -18.23 7.07 -8.02
CA ALA A 38 -19.00 7.95 -8.91
C ALA A 38 -18.56 7.80 -10.38
N ASP A 39 -17.27 7.75 -10.65
CA ASP A 39 -16.72 7.71 -12.02
C ASP A 39 -16.75 6.31 -12.64
N ARG A 40 -16.45 5.27 -11.85
CA ARG A 40 -16.09 3.92 -12.33
C ARG A 40 -16.96 2.82 -11.72
N GLY A 41 -17.83 3.15 -10.77
CA GLY A 41 -18.70 2.19 -10.08
C GLY A 41 -17.98 1.25 -9.12
N VAL A 42 -16.66 1.38 -8.94
CA VAL A 42 -15.84 0.53 -8.09
C VAL A 42 -14.65 1.31 -7.55
N PHE A 43 -14.30 1.07 -6.28
CA PHE A 43 -13.08 1.57 -5.66
C PHE A 43 -12.12 0.40 -5.39
N ARG A 44 -10.99 0.37 -6.09
CA ARG A 44 -9.97 -0.67 -5.95
C ARG A 44 -8.82 -0.17 -5.08
N ILE A 45 -8.71 -0.74 -3.89
CA ILE A 45 -7.70 -0.39 -2.89
C ILE A 45 -6.74 -1.54 -2.64
N SER A 46 -5.46 -1.23 -2.47
CA SER A 46 -4.44 -2.18 -2.02
C SER A 46 -3.91 -1.79 -0.64
N LEU A 47 -3.86 -2.75 0.29
CA LEU A 47 -3.49 -2.56 1.69
C LEU A 47 -2.09 -3.10 1.98
N SER A 48 -1.33 -2.38 2.80
CA SER A 48 -0.15 -2.92 3.50
C SER A 48 -0.51 -3.35 4.93
N GLY A 49 0.29 -4.26 5.49
CA GLY A 49 0.21 -4.58 6.92
C GLY A 49 1.13 -3.71 7.79
N GLY A 50 1.54 -4.25 8.94
CA GLY A 50 2.31 -3.54 9.96
C GLY A 50 1.41 -2.91 11.04
N GLN A 51 2.03 -2.27 12.03
CA GLN A 51 1.28 -1.72 13.18
C GLN A 51 0.64 -0.36 12.87
N THR A 52 1.29 0.45 12.04
CA THR A 52 0.84 1.81 11.69
C THR A 52 -0.58 1.90 11.08
N PRO A 53 -1.05 0.98 10.20
CA PRO A 53 -2.42 1.06 9.70
C PRO A 53 -3.51 0.60 10.70
N ILE A 54 -3.16 0.02 11.85
CA ILE A 54 -4.15 -0.53 12.80
C ILE A 54 -5.16 0.54 13.29
N PRO A 55 -4.73 1.75 13.71
CA PRO A 55 -5.68 2.79 14.10
C PRO A 55 -6.65 3.17 12.98
N LEU A 56 -6.19 3.21 11.72
CA LEU A 56 -7.06 3.44 10.56
C LEU A 56 -8.06 2.28 10.38
N PHE A 57 -7.61 1.03 10.43
CA PHE A 57 -8.48 -0.13 10.30
C PHE A 57 -9.58 -0.16 11.36
N ARG A 58 -9.22 0.09 12.62
CA ARG A 58 -10.19 0.18 13.72
C ARG A 58 -11.16 1.34 13.56
N LEU A 59 -10.67 2.49 13.07
CA LEU A 59 -11.51 3.65 12.82
C LEU A 59 -12.55 3.34 11.74
N LEU A 60 -12.13 2.76 10.61
CA LEU A 60 -13.01 2.38 9.50
C LEU A 60 -14.00 1.26 9.87
N ALA A 61 -13.66 0.44 10.86
CA ALA A 61 -14.53 -0.59 11.41
C ALA A 61 -15.56 -0.06 12.43
N GLY A 62 -15.39 1.16 12.94
CA GLY A 62 -16.34 1.77 13.89
C GLY A 62 -17.62 2.23 13.21
N ASP A 63 -18.72 2.25 13.96
CA ASP A 63 -20.08 2.54 13.47
C ASP A 63 -20.15 3.80 12.59
N ASP A 64 -19.48 4.88 13.01
CA ASP A 64 -19.47 6.15 12.27
C ASP A 64 -18.88 6.05 10.86
N TRP A 65 -17.93 5.15 10.63
CA TRP A 65 -17.25 4.98 9.34
C TRP A 65 -17.73 3.76 8.56
N ALA A 66 -18.12 2.69 9.26
CA ALA A 66 -18.59 1.46 8.64
C ALA A 66 -19.80 1.72 7.71
N ASP A 67 -20.71 2.61 8.11
CA ASP A 67 -21.89 2.97 7.30
C ASP A 67 -21.61 4.04 6.23
N ARG A 68 -20.45 4.71 6.28
CA ARG A 68 -20.09 5.78 5.33
C ARG A 68 -19.46 5.25 4.05
N LEU A 69 -18.80 4.09 4.10
CA LEU A 69 -18.11 3.53 2.95
C LEU A 69 -18.99 2.51 2.20
N PRO A 70 -19.05 2.58 0.87
CA PRO A 70 -19.84 1.64 0.06
C PRO A 70 -19.07 0.31 -0.11
N TRP A 71 -19.01 -0.51 0.95
CA TRP A 71 -18.21 -1.75 0.98
C TRP A 71 -18.52 -2.74 -0.15
N ASP A 72 -19.76 -2.76 -0.66
CA ASP A 72 -20.19 -3.57 -1.80
C ASP A 72 -19.53 -3.11 -3.12
N LYS A 73 -19.09 -1.85 -3.20
CA LYS A 73 -18.36 -1.25 -4.33
C LYS A 73 -16.84 -1.23 -4.13
N MET A 74 -16.34 -1.69 -2.98
CA MET A 74 -14.91 -1.73 -2.71
C MET A 74 -14.34 -3.10 -3.08
N SER A 75 -13.24 -3.11 -3.83
CA SER A 75 -12.42 -4.31 -4.05
C SER A 75 -11.08 -4.14 -3.35
N ILE A 76 -10.82 -5.02 -2.39
CA ILE A 76 -9.67 -4.91 -1.48
C ILE A 76 -8.60 -5.92 -1.86
N PHE A 77 -7.38 -5.43 -2.02
CA PHE A 77 -6.19 -6.18 -2.38
C PHE A 77 -5.09 -5.92 -1.35
N TRP A 78 -3.97 -6.64 -1.48
CA TRP A 78 -2.77 -6.43 -0.68
C TRP A 78 -1.60 -5.99 -1.55
N VAL A 79 -0.79 -5.08 -1.00
CA VAL A 79 0.47 -4.60 -1.58
C VAL A 79 1.53 -5.67 -1.45
N ASP A 80 1.57 -6.33 -0.30
CA ASP A 80 2.52 -7.38 0.01
C ASP A 80 1.93 -8.35 1.04
N GLU A 81 2.52 -9.53 1.14
CA GLU A 81 2.17 -10.52 2.15
C GLU A 81 3.37 -11.39 2.52
N ARG A 82 3.32 -11.89 3.75
CA ARG A 82 4.26 -12.82 4.33
C ARG A 82 3.89 -14.21 3.85
N CYS A 83 4.85 -15.01 3.42
CA CYS A 83 4.59 -16.41 3.01
C CYS A 83 4.34 -17.30 4.25
N VAL A 84 3.19 -17.07 4.89
CA VAL A 84 2.67 -17.76 6.07
C VAL A 84 1.17 -17.99 5.92
N GLY A 85 0.59 -18.82 6.79
CA GLY A 85 -0.85 -19.06 6.83
C GLY A 85 -1.68 -17.79 7.13
N PRO A 86 -2.94 -17.71 6.65
CA PRO A 86 -3.79 -16.52 6.82
C PRO A 86 -4.16 -16.20 8.28
N GLU A 87 -4.08 -17.20 9.18
CA GLU A 87 -4.30 -17.03 10.62
C GLU A 87 -2.99 -16.83 11.40
N HIS A 88 -1.85 -16.79 10.72
CA HIS A 88 -0.56 -16.55 11.35
C HIS A 88 -0.47 -15.08 11.80
N ALA A 89 0.16 -14.83 12.95
CA ALA A 89 0.29 -13.49 13.53
C ALA A 89 0.98 -12.47 12.60
N ASP A 90 1.82 -12.96 11.70
CA ASP A 90 2.52 -12.13 10.70
C ASP A 90 1.75 -11.90 9.40
N SER A 91 0.55 -12.46 9.20
CA SER A 91 -0.21 -12.24 7.96
C SER A 91 -0.79 -10.82 7.92
N ASN A 92 -0.50 -10.10 6.84
CA ASN A 92 -1.11 -8.81 6.54
C ASN A 92 -2.62 -8.96 6.30
N TYR A 93 -3.05 -10.03 5.62
CA TYR A 93 -4.45 -10.39 5.51
C TYR A 93 -5.07 -10.69 6.89
N GLY A 94 -4.42 -11.50 7.71
CA GLY A 94 -4.89 -11.85 9.06
C GLY A 94 -5.09 -10.61 9.92
N LEU A 95 -4.17 -9.64 9.85
CA LEU A 95 -4.30 -8.35 10.52
C LEU A 95 -5.53 -7.57 10.04
N ALA A 96 -5.67 -7.39 8.72
CA ALA A 96 -6.80 -6.67 8.15
C ALA A 96 -8.14 -7.37 8.45
N ARG A 97 -8.16 -8.71 8.45
CA ARG A 97 -9.33 -9.50 8.84
C ARG A 97 -9.73 -9.23 10.29
N LYS A 98 -8.76 -9.25 11.20
CA LYS A 98 -8.98 -9.05 12.63
C LYS A 98 -9.43 -7.62 12.97
N GLU A 99 -8.80 -6.62 12.36
CA GLU A 99 -8.97 -5.22 12.75
C GLU A 99 -9.97 -4.46 11.87
N LEU A 100 -10.34 -4.97 10.68
CA LEU A 100 -11.27 -4.32 9.75
C LEU A 100 -12.30 -5.28 9.15
N LEU A 101 -11.89 -6.24 8.31
CA LEU A 101 -12.82 -6.99 7.44
C LEU A 101 -13.79 -7.88 8.22
N GLY A 102 -13.48 -8.25 9.47
CA GLY A 102 -14.40 -8.98 10.34
C GLY A 102 -15.53 -8.13 10.93
N HIS A 103 -15.49 -6.81 10.74
CA HIS A 103 -16.40 -5.84 11.38
C HIS A 103 -17.19 -5.00 10.37
N VAL A 104 -16.94 -5.19 9.06
CA VAL A 104 -17.61 -4.44 7.98
C VAL A 104 -18.16 -5.39 6.93
N PRO A 105 -19.22 -5.03 6.18
CA PRO A 105 -19.85 -5.92 5.20
C PRO A 105 -19.06 -6.01 3.87
N ALA A 106 -17.73 -6.03 3.92
CA ALA A 106 -16.87 -6.14 2.74
C ALA A 106 -16.88 -7.58 2.21
N THR A 107 -17.29 -7.75 0.95
CA THR A 107 -17.39 -9.08 0.30
C THR A 107 -16.36 -9.32 -0.79
N HIS A 108 -15.77 -8.26 -1.36
CA HIS A 108 -14.81 -8.36 -2.47
C HIS A 108 -13.40 -8.07 -1.95
N PHE A 109 -12.73 -9.11 -1.47
CA PHE A 109 -11.33 -9.04 -1.09
C PHE A 109 -10.53 -10.21 -1.65
N TYR A 110 -9.33 -9.92 -2.14
CA TYR A 110 -8.49 -10.85 -2.87
C TYR A 110 -7.14 -10.90 -2.17
N ARG A 111 -6.96 -11.87 -1.28
CA ARG A 111 -5.71 -12.01 -0.51
C ARG A 111 -4.60 -12.67 -1.32
N MET A 112 -3.37 -12.25 -1.07
CA MET A 112 -2.20 -13.05 -1.44
C MET A 112 -2.19 -14.35 -0.60
N ARG A 113 -1.92 -15.49 -1.23
CA ARG A 113 -1.94 -16.80 -0.56
C ARG A 113 -0.57 -17.18 -0.04
N GLY A 114 -0.20 -16.59 1.09
CA GLY A 114 1.10 -16.81 1.72
C GLY A 114 1.36 -18.25 2.17
N GLU A 115 0.31 -19.07 2.32
CA GLU A 115 0.42 -20.48 2.69
C GLU A 115 0.87 -21.41 1.56
N GLU A 116 0.93 -20.92 0.32
CA GLU A 116 1.33 -21.70 -0.85
C GLU A 116 2.82 -21.51 -1.18
N ASP A 117 3.32 -22.26 -2.17
CA ASP A 117 4.64 -22.00 -2.74
C ASP A 117 4.73 -20.53 -3.22
N PRO A 118 5.76 -19.77 -2.85
CA PRO A 118 5.85 -18.34 -3.16
C PRO A 118 5.78 -18.04 -4.67
N VAL A 119 6.44 -18.84 -5.50
CA VAL A 119 6.48 -18.63 -6.95
C VAL A 119 5.08 -18.85 -7.54
N GLU A 120 4.43 -19.95 -7.16
CA GLU A 120 3.05 -20.22 -7.59
C GLU A 120 2.07 -19.17 -7.09
N ALA A 121 2.18 -18.75 -5.83
CA ALA A 121 1.31 -17.76 -5.21
C ALA A 121 1.41 -16.41 -5.91
N ALA A 122 2.62 -15.98 -6.28
CA ALA A 122 2.84 -14.75 -7.05
C ALA A 122 2.17 -14.83 -8.44
N VAL A 123 2.28 -15.97 -9.13
CA VAL A 123 1.63 -16.19 -10.44
C VAL A 123 0.11 -16.19 -10.31
N LYS A 124 -0.44 -16.87 -9.31
CA LYS A 124 -1.89 -16.92 -9.05
C LYS A 124 -2.43 -15.54 -8.71
N TYR A 125 -1.73 -14.78 -7.88
CA TYR A 125 -2.15 -13.43 -7.53
C TYR A 125 -2.07 -12.46 -8.72
N GLU A 126 -1.03 -12.56 -9.56
CA GLU A 126 -0.96 -11.82 -10.81
C GLU A 126 -2.14 -12.15 -11.74
N LYS A 127 -2.51 -13.42 -11.87
CA LYS A 127 -3.69 -13.85 -12.64
C LYS A 127 -4.99 -13.30 -12.05
N GLN A 128 -5.12 -13.28 -10.72
CA GLN A 128 -6.27 -12.68 -10.03
C GLN A 128 -6.37 -11.19 -10.38
N LEU A 129 -5.27 -10.43 -10.26
CA LEU A 129 -5.25 -9.01 -10.64
C LEU A 129 -5.68 -8.81 -12.10
N ARG A 130 -5.17 -9.63 -13.03
CA ARG A 130 -5.57 -9.52 -14.44
C ARG A 130 -7.06 -9.77 -14.64
N THR A 131 -7.65 -10.68 -13.88
CA THR A 131 -9.08 -10.99 -13.96
C THR A 131 -9.92 -9.85 -13.38
N GLU A 132 -9.61 -9.38 -12.16
CA GLU A 132 -10.43 -8.37 -11.46
C GLU A 132 -10.33 -6.96 -12.06
N PHE A 133 -9.27 -6.69 -12.83
CA PHE A 133 -9.05 -5.43 -13.54
C PHE A 133 -9.35 -5.53 -15.05
N ASP A 134 -9.78 -6.69 -15.55
CA ASP A 134 -10.02 -6.95 -16.98
C ASP A 134 -8.82 -6.56 -17.87
N LEU A 135 -7.63 -7.08 -17.50
CA LEU A 135 -6.35 -6.71 -18.11
C LEU A 135 -5.93 -7.68 -19.21
N GLY A 136 -5.47 -7.13 -20.33
CA GLY A 136 -4.69 -7.86 -21.32
C GLY A 136 -3.28 -8.22 -20.83
N PRO A 137 -2.50 -8.98 -21.62
CA PRO A 137 -1.19 -9.50 -21.21
C PRO A 137 -0.14 -8.44 -20.85
N GLN A 138 -0.24 -7.24 -21.44
CA GLN A 138 0.72 -6.14 -21.24
C GLN A 138 0.14 -4.98 -20.43
N ASP A 139 -1.13 -5.07 -20.03
CA ASP A 139 -1.77 -4.00 -19.28
C ASP A 139 -1.36 -4.04 -17.80
N MET A 140 -1.37 -2.86 -17.18
CA MET A 140 -1.06 -2.67 -15.76
C MET A 140 -2.33 -2.36 -14.98
N PRO A 141 -2.55 -2.97 -13.81
CA PRO A 141 -3.66 -2.60 -12.94
C PRO A 141 -3.46 -1.16 -12.47
N ARG A 142 -4.53 -0.38 -12.49
CA ARG A 142 -4.55 0.98 -11.96
C ARG A 142 -5.43 1.01 -10.72
N PHE A 143 -4.82 0.88 -9.56
CA PHE A 143 -5.50 1.05 -8.28
C PHE A 143 -5.98 2.49 -8.11
N ASP A 144 -7.14 2.65 -7.50
CA ASP A 144 -7.60 3.97 -7.06
C ASP A 144 -6.79 4.42 -5.84
N PHE A 145 -6.42 3.46 -4.99
CA PHE A 145 -5.70 3.74 -3.76
C PHE A 145 -4.71 2.64 -3.39
N VAL A 146 -3.50 3.02 -3.03
CA VAL A 146 -2.47 2.11 -2.49
C VAL A 146 -2.01 2.66 -1.15
N LEU A 147 -2.38 1.96 -0.08
CA LEU A 147 -1.97 2.26 1.29
C LEU A 147 -0.63 1.59 1.57
N LEU A 148 0.37 2.38 1.92
CA LEU A 148 1.76 1.95 2.10
C LEU A 148 2.25 2.25 3.52
N GLY A 149 3.18 1.43 3.98
CA GLY A 149 4.03 1.73 5.14
C GLY A 149 5.48 1.96 4.70
N MET A 150 6.33 2.36 5.64
CA MET A 150 7.76 2.51 5.40
C MET A 150 8.61 1.89 6.52
N GLY A 151 9.53 1.01 6.14
CA GLY A 151 10.55 0.44 7.02
C GLY A 151 11.58 1.47 7.47
N GLU A 152 12.34 1.16 8.53
CA GLU A 152 13.49 2.00 8.97
C GLU A 152 14.62 2.04 7.94
N ASP A 153 14.70 1.03 7.08
CA ASP A 153 15.59 0.92 5.93
C ASP A 153 15.00 1.58 4.65
N GLY A 154 13.78 2.12 4.72
CA GLY A 154 13.08 2.76 3.61
C GLY A 154 12.39 1.79 2.65
N HIS A 155 12.26 0.51 3.01
CA HIS A 155 11.43 -0.42 2.24
C HIS A 155 9.94 -0.04 2.29
N THR A 156 9.20 -0.44 1.27
CA THR A 156 7.74 -0.36 1.19
C THR A 156 7.20 -1.61 0.51
N GLY A 157 6.00 -2.08 0.90
CA GLY A 157 5.58 -3.45 0.62
C GLY A 157 6.65 -4.44 1.08
N SER A 158 7.05 -5.37 0.21
CA SER A 158 8.26 -6.18 0.42
C SER A 158 9.36 -5.87 -0.61
N ILE A 159 9.50 -4.59 -0.97
CA ILE A 159 10.56 -4.07 -1.86
C ILE A 159 11.65 -3.45 -0.99
N PHE A 160 12.75 -4.17 -0.80
CA PHE A 160 13.84 -3.78 0.09
C PHE A 160 14.99 -3.07 -0.67
N PRO A 161 15.78 -2.22 0.00
CA PRO A 161 17.01 -1.68 -0.58
C PRO A 161 17.91 -2.81 -1.11
N ASN A 162 18.53 -2.59 -2.28
CA ASN A 162 19.44 -3.53 -2.94
C ASN A 162 18.83 -4.91 -3.28
N SER A 163 17.50 -5.06 -3.24
CA SER A 163 16.83 -6.32 -3.57
C SER A 163 16.50 -6.44 -5.06
N PRO A 164 16.36 -7.68 -5.60
CA PRO A 164 15.97 -7.91 -7.00
C PRO A 164 14.64 -7.23 -7.38
N ALA A 165 13.70 -7.04 -6.44
CA ALA A 165 12.44 -6.35 -6.68
C ALA A 165 12.60 -4.95 -7.29
N LEU A 166 13.72 -4.25 -7.00
CA LEU A 166 13.99 -2.92 -7.57
C LEU A 166 14.15 -2.94 -9.09
N ALA A 167 14.68 -4.04 -9.63
CA ALA A 167 14.94 -4.22 -11.05
C ALA A 167 13.72 -4.74 -11.83
N GLU A 168 12.68 -5.23 -11.15
CA GLU A 168 11.48 -5.74 -11.82
C GLU A 168 10.67 -4.60 -12.48
N LYS A 169 10.26 -4.82 -13.73
CA LYS A 169 9.57 -3.84 -14.60
C LYS A 169 8.42 -4.44 -15.40
N LYS A 170 8.27 -5.76 -15.41
CA LYS A 170 7.34 -6.51 -16.26
C LYS A 170 6.26 -7.22 -15.44
N ARG A 171 6.66 -7.96 -14.41
CA ARG A 171 5.70 -8.68 -13.56
C ARG A 171 4.85 -7.71 -12.74
N LEU A 172 3.59 -8.07 -12.51
CA LEU A 172 2.71 -7.31 -11.62
C LEU A 172 3.02 -7.64 -10.16
N VAL A 173 3.33 -8.92 -9.92
CA VAL A 173 3.55 -9.50 -8.59
C VAL A 173 4.79 -10.39 -8.66
N ILE A 174 5.62 -10.31 -7.63
CA ILE A 174 6.79 -11.19 -7.48
C ILE A 174 6.81 -11.81 -6.10
N ASP A 175 7.39 -13.01 -6.06
CA ASP A 175 7.99 -13.59 -4.88
C ASP A 175 9.39 -13.00 -4.65
N GLN A 176 9.77 -12.83 -3.39
CA GLN A 176 11.11 -12.41 -3.01
C GLN A 176 11.50 -13.03 -1.66
N TYR A 177 12.66 -13.67 -1.64
CA TYR A 177 13.33 -14.06 -0.40
C TYR A 177 14.04 -12.84 0.22
N VAL A 178 13.80 -12.60 1.52
CA VAL A 178 14.42 -11.51 2.28
C VAL A 178 15.46 -12.10 3.24
N PRO A 179 16.78 -12.03 2.92
CA PRO A 179 17.82 -12.70 3.70
C PRO A 179 17.86 -12.30 5.18
N GLU A 180 17.68 -11.02 5.48
CA GLU A 180 17.72 -10.46 6.84
C GLU A 180 16.57 -10.98 7.70
N ARG A 181 15.47 -11.38 7.06
CA ARG A 181 14.28 -11.94 7.73
C ARG A 181 14.21 -13.46 7.64
N LYS A 182 15.06 -14.08 6.81
CA LYS A 182 15.06 -15.52 6.49
C LYS A 182 13.65 -16.01 6.10
N ALA A 183 12.96 -15.21 5.29
CA ALA A 183 11.57 -15.46 4.96
C ALA A 183 11.24 -14.97 3.54
N ASP A 184 10.33 -15.68 2.89
CA ASP A 184 9.74 -15.28 1.63
C ASP A 184 8.60 -14.28 1.83
N ARG A 185 8.43 -13.45 0.80
CA ARG A 185 7.40 -12.43 0.67
C ARG A 185 6.79 -12.48 -0.71
N LEU A 186 5.54 -12.06 -0.81
CA LEU A 186 4.86 -11.69 -2.04
C LEU A 186 4.75 -10.18 -2.06
N THR A 187 4.93 -9.53 -3.21
CA THR A 187 4.77 -8.07 -3.32
C THR A 187 4.33 -7.64 -4.71
N LEU A 188 3.49 -6.62 -4.75
CA LEU A 188 3.32 -5.78 -5.93
C LEU A 188 4.65 -5.13 -6.28
N THR A 189 4.89 -4.93 -7.56
CA THR A 189 6.13 -4.34 -8.06
C THR A 189 6.01 -2.80 -8.10
N LEU A 190 7.16 -2.10 -8.12
CA LEU A 190 7.19 -0.63 -8.24
C LEU A 190 6.36 -0.10 -9.44
N PRO A 191 6.39 -0.70 -10.65
CA PRO A 191 5.51 -0.29 -11.74
C PRO A 191 4.03 -0.31 -11.38
N VAL A 192 3.56 -1.34 -10.66
CA VAL A 192 2.15 -1.44 -10.24
C VAL A 192 1.81 -0.35 -9.23
N ILE A 193 2.64 -0.18 -8.21
CA ILE A 193 2.44 0.86 -7.19
C ILE A 193 2.42 2.25 -7.84
N ASN A 194 3.37 2.54 -8.74
CA ASN A 194 3.46 3.83 -9.43
C ASN A 194 2.40 4.06 -10.52
N ASN A 195 1.58 3.06 -10.84
CA ASN A 195 0.43 3.20 -11.73
C ASN A 195 -0.85 3.62 -10.99
N ALA A 196 -0.85 3.65 -9.66
CA ALA A 196 -2.00 4.03 -8.85
C ALA A 196 -2.40 5.50 -9.01
N ARG A 197 -3.68 5.80 -8.77
CA ARG A 197 -4.21 7.17 -8.72
C ARG A 197 -3.82 7.90 -7.44
N CYS A 198 -3.72 7.18 -6.33
CA CYS A 198 -3.21 7.70 -5.06
C CYS A 198 -2.32 6.65 -4.38
N CYS A 199 -1.11 7.04 -4.02
CA CYS A 199 -0.24 6.30 -3.11
C CYS A 199 -0.17 7.07 -1.79
N MET A 200 -0.68 6.48 -0.71
CA MET A 200 -0.63 7.09 0.62
C MET A 200 0.28 6.30 1.54
N PHE A 201 1.32 6.94 2.05
CA PHE A 201 2.15 6.42 3.12
C PHE A 201 1.60 6.82 4.49
N LEU A 202 1.54 5.86 5.41
CA LEU A 202 1.41 6.11 6.84
C LEU A 202 2.74 5.84 7.53
N VAL A 203 3.28 6.82 8.24
CA VAL A 203 4.58 6.71 8.93
C VAL A 203 4.50 7.32 10.32
N THR A 204 4.85 6.53 11.34
CA THR A 204 4.79 6.94 12.75
C THR A 204 6.11 6.66 13.44
N GLY A 205 6.47 7.49 14.43
CA GLY A 205 7.60 7.25 15.33
C GLY A 205 8.88 8.00 14.96
N ALA A 206 9.57 8.51 15.99
CA ALA A 206 10.79 9.30 15.85
C ALA A 206 11.94 8.52 15.16
N GLU A 207 11.97 7.19 15.30
CA GLU A 207 12.92 6.32 14.61
C GLU A 207 12.82 6.41 13.07
N LYS A 208 11.68 6.88 12.56
CA LYS A 208 11.45 7.04 11.12
C LYS A 208 11.99 8.36 10.57
N HIS A 209 12.36 9.33 11.42
CA HIS A 209 12.68 10.68 10.97
C HIS A 209 13.75 10.72 9.88
N THR A 210 14.92 10.14 10.14
CA THR A 210 16.04 10.17 9.18
C THR A 210 15.70 9.51 7.85
N VAL A 211 14.99 8.38 7.87
CA VAL A 211 14.61 7.66 6.65
C VAL A 211 13.47 8.38 5.91
N LEU A 212 12.54 9.01 6.63
CA LEU A 212 11.47 9.83 6.07
C LEU A 212 12.03 11.07 5.36
N SER A 213 12.96 11.81 5.98
CA SER A 213 13.60 12.96 5.34
C SER A 213 14.27 12.58 4.03
N ARG A 214 14.94 11.42 3.98
CA ARG A 214 15.54 10.90 2.75
C ARG A 214 14.49 10.49 1.71
N ALA A 215 13.38 9.89 2.14
CA ALA A 215 12.30 9.50 1.24
C ALA A 215 11.56 10.69 0.62
N LEU A 216 11.44 11.80 1.37
CA LEU A 216 10.81 13.04 0.93
C LEU A 216 11.73 13.91 0.04
N ASP A 217 13.04 13.68 0.03
CA ASP A 217 13.96 14.35 -0.88
C ASP A 217 13.81 13.79 -2.31
N LEU A 218 12.77 14.23 -3.01
CA LEU A 218 12.49 13.78 -4.38
C LEU A 218 13.45 14.35 -5.43
N LEU A 219 14.26 15.35 -5.06
CA LEU A 219 15.27 15.98 -5.91
C LEU A 219 16.56 15.15 -5.96
N ALA A 220 16.89 14.44 -4.88
CA ALA A 220 18.00 13.51 -4.88
C ALA A 220 17.74 12.26 -5.75
N PRO A 221 18.80 11.64 -6.31
CA PRO A 221 18.69 10.31 -6.90
C PRO A 221 18.07 9.33 -5.89
N PRO A 222 17.06 8.55 -6.29
CA PRO A 222 16.37 7.69 -5.35
C PRO A 222 17.28 6.58 -4.84
N THR A 223 17.45 6.51 -3.52
CA THR A 223 18.23 5.47 -2.82
C THR A 223 17.36 4.51 -2.02
N LEU A 224 16.10 4.88 -1.78
CA LEU A 224 15.14 4.11 -0.99
C LEU A 224 13.97 3.63 -1.86
N PRO A 225 13.48 2.40 -1.66
CA PRO A 225 12.25 1.92 -2.31
C PRO A 225 11.06 2.89 -2.12
N ALA A 226 10.85 3.43 -0.92
CA ALA A 226 9.79 4.41 -0.67
C ALA A 226 9.97 5.72 -1.47
N GLN A 227 11.21 6.17 -1.67
CA GLN A 227 11.55 7.34 -2.50
C GLN A 227 11.32 7.08 -4.01
N MET A 228 11.32 5.81 -4.42
CA MET A 228 11.00 5.37 -5.79
C MET A 228 9.49 5.27 -6.05
N VAL A 229 8.66 5.42 -5.02
CA VAL A 229 7.21 5.57 -5.20
C VAL A 229 6.93 7.01 -5.65
N ARG A 230 6.68 7.14 -6.95
CA ARG A 230 6.48 8.38 -7.70
C ARG A 230 5.36 8.14 -8.71
N PRO A 231 4.08 8.11 -8.28
CA PRO A 231 2.96 7.87 -9.18
C PRO A 231 2.96 8.91 -10.30
N GLY A 232 3.05 8.45 -11.54
CA GLY A 232 3.28 9.34 -12.70
C GLY A 232 2.05 10.12 -13.13
N PHE A 233 0.85 9.62 -12.78
CA PHE A 233 -0.46 10.21 -13.05
C PHE A 233 -1.38 10.00 -11.84
N GLY A 234 -0.91 10.44 -10.69
CA GLY A 234 -1.60 10.28 -9.41
C GLY A 234 -0.93 11.09 -8.30
N ASP A 235 -1.56 11.01 -7.13
CA ASP A 235 -1.13 11.72 -5.93
C ASP A 235 -0.17 10.87 -5.10
N LEU A 236 0.85 11.52 -4.56
CA LEU A 236 1.71 10.97 -3.53
C LEU A 236 1.40 11.67 -2.21
N VAL A 237 0.82 10.94 -1.28
CA VAL A 237 0.39 11.47 0.02
C VAL A 237 1.23 10.83 1.12
N TRP A 238 1.75 11.66 2.01
CA TRP A 238 2.37 11.19 3.26
C TRP A 238 1.54 11.69 4.42
N VAL A 239 1.04 10.78 5.25
CA VAL A 239 0.43 11.11 6.53
C VAL A 239 1.39 10.61 7.60
N VAL A 240 1.91 11.54 8.40
CA VAL A 240 2.97 11.25 9.37
C VAL A 240 2.65 11.85 10.73
N ASP A 241 3.16 11.25 11.81
CA ASP A 241 3.07 11.86 13.13
C ASP A 241 4.15 12.93 13.34
N GLU A 242 3.96 13.79 14.34
CA GLU A 242 4.93 14.82 14.73
C GLU A 242 6.29 14.20 15.09
N ALA A 243 6.29 13.02 15.72
CA ALA A 243 7.51 12.31 16.09
C ALA A 243 8.33 11.92 14.85
N ALA A 244 7.72 11.30 13.83
CA ALA A 244 8.40 10.99 12.57
C ALA A 244 8.81 12.26 11.82
N ALA A 245 8.00 13.32 11.86
CA ALA A 245 8.30 14.57 11.18
C ALA A 245 9.49 15.32 11.80
N THR A 246 9.61 15.31 13.14
CA THR A 246 10.57 16.15 13.88
C THR A 246 11.76 15.39 14.47
N GLY A 247 11.64 14.06 14.63
CA GLY A 247 12.68 13.20 15.22
C GLY A 247 12.76 13.26 16.74
N VAL A 248 11.75 13.82 17.41
CA VAL A 248 11.65 13.94 18.88
C VAL A 248 10.35 13.39 19.43
#